data_AF-A0A3P7JWE1-F1
#
_entry.id   AF-A0A3P7JWE1-F1
#
_cell.length_a   1.000
_cell.length_b   1.000
_cell.length_c   1.000
_cell.angle_alpha   90.00
_cell.angle_beta   90.00
_cell.angle_gamma   90.00
#
_symmetry.space_group_name_H-M   'P 1'
#
loop_
_entity.id
_entity.type
_entity.pdbx_description
1 polymer ?
#
loop_
_entity_poly.entity_id
_entity_poly.type
_entity_poly.pdbx_seq_one_letter_code
_entity_poly.pdbx_strand_id
1 'polypeptide(L)'
;MLLKLKYLLSISSSSIIDAFQMLRSESTNSINTAAGRSSRLGRVFTARHEKTAKSRQALQRGNQPRGELEMSIRYADATRKLVVQVLRARQLLPWDKNGQCNPYATVKLISIENSRDVQKRKTGVVKGSVNPSFDNHFEFDVEANDLLNYKLQISVKDDTNYGAFSAKPVLGQIEIRLTSLNKWTLPQQWIRLEAERI
;
A
#
# COMPACT_ATOMS: atom_id res chain seq x y z
N MET A 1 47.67 19.39 35.25
CA MET A 1 47.02 18.12 34.84
C MET A 1 45.60 18.42 34.35
N LEU A 2 45.50 19.10 33.20
CA LEU A 2 44.28 19.57 32.56
C LEU A 2 44.67 19.96 31.11
N LEU A 3 44.95 18.98 30.23
CA LEU A 3 45.16 19.18 28.77
C LEU A 3 45.43 17.85 28.04
N LYS A 4 44.57 16.85 28.23
CA LYS A 4 44.61 15.58 27.45
C LYS A 4 43.25 15.16 26.89
N LEU A 5 42.32 16.11 26.72
CA LEU A 5 40.93 15.79 26.33
C LEU A 5 40.34 16.65 25.19
N LYS A 6 41.17 17.37 24.41
CA LYS A 6 40.75 17.94 23.12
C LYS A 6 41.94 17.89 22.16
N TYR A 7 41.68 17.45 20.92
CA TYR A 7 42.59 17.20 19.79
C TYR A 7 43.19 15.80 19.68
N LEU A 8 42.99 15.24 18.47
CA LEU A 8 43.15 13.86 18.00
C LEU A 8 41.88 13.00 18.22
N LEU A 9 41.16 12.51 17.22
CA LEU A 9 41.36 12.48 15.77
C LEU A 9 39.99 12.27 15.10
N SER A 10 39.63 13.22 14.25
CA SER A 10 38.76 13.03 13.10
C SER A 10 39.46 12.10 12.10
N ILE A 11 38.94 10.89 11.88
CA ILE A 11 39.29 9.98 10.77
C ILE A 11 37.99 9.30 10.35
N SER A 12 37.35 9.73 9.26
CA SER A 12 37.50 9.20 7.88
C SER A 12 37.22 7.70 7.75
N SER A 13 36.14 7.37 7.04
CA SER A 13 35.95 6.07 6.39
C SER A 13 35.05 6.26 5.17
N SER A 14 35.51 7.06 4.21
CA SER A 14 35.05 7.01 2.83
C SER A 14 35.93 6.01 2.08
N SER A 15 35.45 4.78 1.89
CA SER A 15 35.89 3.85 0.84
C SER A 15 35.03 2.59 0.90
N ILE A 16 34.28 2.32 -0.17
CA ILE A 16 34.09 0.98 -0.80
C ILE A 16 33.10 1.03 -1.98
N ILE A 17 32.31 2.10 -2.21
CA ILE A 17 31.31 2.09 -3.31
C ILE A 17 31.69 2.92 -4.54
N ASP A 18 32.68 3.82 -4.47
CA ASP A 18 33.06 4.69 -5.62
C ASP A 18 34.16 4.13 -6.54
N ALA A 19 34.51 2.84 -6.41
CA ALA A 19 35.57 2.21 -7.20
C ALA A 19 35.09 1.40 -8.43
N PHE A 20 33.92 1.73 -9.01
CA PHE A 20 33.45 1.11 -10.26
C PHE A 20 33.21 2.09 -11.42
N GLN A 21 33.58 3.36 -11.25
CA GLN A 21 33.78 4.27 -12.38
C GLN A 21 35.27 4.55 -12.57
N MET A 22 35.69 4.46 -13.83
CA MET A 22 37.03 4.77 -14.36
C MET A 22 38.09 3.69 -14.18
N LEU A 23 38.18 2.79 -15.17
CA LEU A 23 39.32 2.72 -16.11
C LEU A 23 39.12 1.55 -17.08
N ARG A 24 38.64 1.84 -18.29
CA ARG A 24 39.39 1.45 -19.48
C ARG A 24 39.06 2.39 -20.65
N SER A 25 40.15 2.86 -21.24
CA SER A 25 40.31 3.89 -22.24
C SER A 25 39.72 3.58 -23.61
N GLU A 26 39.33 4.68 -24.26
CA GLU A 26 39.31 5.03 -25.69
C GLU A 26 39.62 3.97 -26.76
N SER A 27 38.79 4.03 -27.82
CA SER A 27 39.19 4.22 -29.24
C SER A 27 38.49 3.25 -30.19
N THR A 28 37.60 3.77 -31.03
CA THR A 28 37.81 3.97 -32.48
C THR A 28 36.49 4.30 -33.17
N ASN A 29 36.57 5.29 -34.07
CA ASN A 29 35.55 5.60 -35.06
C ASN A 29 35.15 4.36 -35.86
N SER A 30 33.88 4.28 -36.24
CA SER A 30 33.53 3.88 -37.61
C SER A 30 32.20 4.50 -38.04
N ILE A 31 32.31 5.39 -39.02
CA ILE A 31 31.25 5.70 -39.98
C ILE A 31 31.07 4.43 -40.82
N ASN A 32 29.84 3.96 -40.99
CA ASN A 32 29.48 3.13 -42.13
C ASN A 32 28.05 3.45 -42.59
N THR A 33 28.00 4.15 -43.71
CA THR A 33 26.89 4.20 -44.65
C THR A 33 26.65 2.82 -45.25
N ALA A 34 25.41 2.34 -45.27
CA ALA A 34 24.96 1.40 -46.30
C ALA A 34 23.44 1.44 -46.45
N ALA A 35 23.00 1.75 -47.66
CA ALA A 35 21.64 1.51 -48.13
C ALA A 35 21.31 0.02 -48.09
N GLY A 36 20.08 -0.33 -47.71
CA GLY A 36 19.66 -1.72 -47.58
C GLY A 36 18.15 -1.89 -47.44
N ARG A 37 17.44 -1.75 -48.56
CA ARG A 37 16.26 -2.51 -49.00
C ARG A 37 15.25 -3.00 -47.93
N SER A 38 14.04 -2.44 -48.04
CA SER A 38 12.72 -3.05 -47.78
C SER A 38 12.72 -4.54 -47.39
N SER A 39 12.20 -4.84 -46.19
CA SER A 39 11.34 -6.02 -46.01
C SER A 39 10.29 -5.78 -44.92
N ARG A 40 9.07 -6.24 -45.22
CA ARG A 40 7.81 -6.01 -44.49
C ARG A 40 7.69 -6.86 -43.21
N LEU A 41 8.64 -6.77 -42.27
CA LEU A 41 8.56 -7.51 -41.01
C LEU A 41 9.08 -6.66 -39.85
N GLY A 42 8.18 -5.82 -39.30
CA GLY A 42 8.53 -4.94 -38.19
C GLY A 42 7.30 -4.47 -37.43
N ARG A 43 6.48 -5.40 -36.94
CA ARG A 43 5.34 -5.07 -36.09
C ARG A 43 5.14 -6.12 -35.00
N VAL A 44 6.18 -6.35 -34.20
CA VAL A 44 6.06 -7.13 -32.96
C VAL A 44 6.92 -6.42 -31.91
N PHE A 45 6.39 -6.34 -30.68
CA PHE A 45 6.98 -5.78 -29.45
C PHE A 45 6.71 -4.30 -29.11
N THR A 46 5.44 -3.95 -28.85
CA THR A 46 5.09 -2.82 -27.96
C THR A 46 4.80 -3.23 -26.51
N ALA A 47 4.95 -4.52 -26.14
CA ALA A 47 4.59 -5.04 -24.82
C ALA A 47 5.61 -4.77 -23.69
N ARG A 48 6.77 -4.14 -23.96
CA ARG A 48 7.85 -3.96 -22.97
C ARG A 48 7.86 -2.61 -22.25
N HIS A 49 7.11 -1.61 -22.70
CA HIS A 49 7.21 -0.25 -22.14
C HIS A 49 6.19 0.09 -21.04
N GLU A 50 5.20 -0.76 -20.79
CA GLU A 50 4.14 -0.49 -19.81
C GLU A 50 4.49 -1.01 -18.41
N LYS A 51 5.22 -2.13 -18.32
CA LYS A 51 5.68 -2.71 -17.04
C LYS A 51 6.67 -1.80 -16.30
N THR A 52 7.50 -1.06 -17.03
CA THR A 52 8.51 -0.14 -16.49
C THR A 52 7.90 1.18 -15.97
N ALA A 53 6.77 1.61 -16.54
CA ALA A 53 6.05 2.80 -16.08
C ALA A 53 5.26 2.52 -14.80
N LYS A 54 4.56 1.37 -14.74
CA LYS A 54 3.84 0.91 -13.52
C LYS A 54 4.79 0.68 -12.34
N SER A 55 5.99 0.14 -12.56
CA SER A 55 6.97 -0.08 -11.48
C SER A 55 7.55 1.23 -10.91
N ARG A 56 7.85 2.23 -11.76
CA ARG A 56 8.30 3.56 -11.30
C ARG A 56 7.20 4.33 -10.59
N GLN A 57 5.94 4.25 -11.06
CA GLN A 57 4.79 4.85 -10.37
C GLN A 57 4.50 4.18 -9.03
N ALA A 58 4.54 2.85 -8.95
CA ALA A 58 4.38 2.13 -7.69
C ALA A 58 5.45 2.52 -6.65
N LEU A 59 6.70 2.66 -7.09
CA LEU A 59 7.82 3.06 -6.23
C LEU A 59 7.67 4.49 -5.69
N GLN A 60 7.22 5.44 -6.52
CA GLN A 60 6.97 6.83 -6.08
C GLN A 60 5.73 6.94 -5.17
N ARG A 61 4.73 6.07 -5.35
CA ARG A 61 3.51 6.01 -4.55
C ARG A 61 3.69 5.28 -3.21
N GLY A 62 4.75 4.48 -3.07
CA GLY A 62 5.04 3.75 -1.84
C GLY A 62 5.24 4.66 -0.63
N ASN A 63 5.77 5.87 -0.84
CA ASN A 63 6.08 6.82 0.23
C ASN A 63 5.03 7.95 0.40
N GLN A 64 3.96 7.95 -0.39
CA GLN A 64 2.91 8.97 -0.30
C GLN A 64 1.88 8.62 0.79
N PRO A 65 1.41 9.60 1.58
CA PRO A 65 0.31 9.39 2.53
C PRO A 65 -0.93 8.84 1.82
N ARG A 66 -1.58 7.82 2.39
CA ARG A 66 -2.77 7.19 1.81
C ARG A 66 -4.11 7.71 2.37
N GLY A 67 -4.03 8.70 3.25
CA GLY A 67 -5.16 9.23 4.01
C GLY A 67 -5.32 8.53 5.35
N GLU A 68 -6.45 8.80 6.00
CA GLU A 68 -6.79 8.27 7.31
C GLU A 68 -8.23 7.76 7.32
N LEU A 69 -8.52 6.78 8.17
CA LEU A 69 -9.83 6.19 8.36
C LEU A 69 -10.28 6.37 9.81
N GLU A 70 -11.47 6.91 10.02
CA GLU A 70 -12.13 6.95 11.32
C GLU A 70 -12.92 5.67 11.53
N MET A 71 -12.59 4.93 12.59
CA MET A 71 -13.22 3.66 12.90
C MET A 71 -13.14 3.32 14.38
N SER A 72 -13.94 2.33 14.80
CA SER A 72 -13.89 1.73 16.12
C SER A 72 -14.01 0.21 16.04
N ILE A 73 -13.51 -0.48 17.06
CA ILE A 73 -13.63 -1.93 17.22
C ILE A 73 -14.05 -2.20 18.66
N ARG A 74 -14.98 -3.12 18.87
CA ARG A 74 -15.27 -3.63 20.21
C ARG A 74 -15.71 -5.08 20.12
N TYR A 75 -15.41 -5.85 21.15
CA TYR A 75 -16.03 -7.15 21.33
C TYR A 75 -17.22 -7.04 22.28
N ALA A 76 -18.37 -7.57 21.88
CA ALA A 76 -19.59 -7.59 22.67
C ALA A 76 -19.78 -9.00 23.26
N ASP A 77 -19.32 -9.20 24.50
CA ASP A 77 -19.34 -10.50 25.18
C ASP A 77 -20.76 -11.10 25.26
N ALA A 78 -21.76 -10.25 25.57
CA ALA A 78 -23.16 -10.69 25.71
C ALA A 78 -23.73 -11.33 24.44
N THR A 79 -23.28 -10.90 23.27
CA THR A 79 -23.73 -11.42 21.97
C THR A 79 -22.70 -12.30 21.29
N ARG A 80 -21.48 -12.42 21.84
CA ARG A 80 -20.32 -13.09 21.23
C ARG A 80 -19.98 -12.57 19.84
N LYS A 81 -20.01 -11.24 19.68
CA LYS A 81 -19.78 -10.59 18.39
C LYS A 81 -18.61 -9.62 18.43
N LEU A 82 -17.75 -9.70 17.42
CA LEU A 82 -16.79 -8.65 17.11
C LEU A 82 -17.49 -7.60 16.25
N VAL A 83 -17.56 -6.39 16.79
CA VAL A 83 -18.18 -5.24 16.17
C VAL A 83 -17.10 -4.32 15.61
N VAL A 84 -17.22 -3.99 14.32
CA VAL A 84 -16.34 -3.03 13.63
C VAL A 84 -17.20 -1.92 13.04
N GLN A 85 -16.93 -0.67 13.41
CA GLN A 85 -17.57 0.50 12.81
C GLN A 85 -16.58 1.18 11.88
N VAL A 86 -16.98 1.37 10.62
CA VAL A 86 -16.22 2.12 9.63
C VAL A 86 -17.01 3.37 9.31
N LEU A 87 -16.56 4.52 9.83
CA LEU A 87 -17.33 5.75 9.83
C LEU A 87 -17.06 6.56 8.57
N ARG A 88 -15.81 7.00 8.38
CA ARG A 88 -15.44 7.86 7.24
C ARG A 88 -13.94 7.82 7.00
N ALA A 89 -13.52 8.22 5.81
CA ALA A 89 -12.11 8.43 5.51
C ALA A 89 -11.84 9.89 5.13
N ARG A 90 -10.59 10.32 5.25
CA ARG A 90 -10.16 11.65 4.83
C ARG A 90 -8.81 11.62 4.12
N GLN A 91 -8.60 12.59 3.24
CA GLN A 91 -7.34 12.79 2.51
C GLN A 91 -6.87 11.53 1.77
N LEU A 92 -7.81 10.76 1.23
CA LEU A 92 -7.48 9.58 0.42
C LEU A 92 -6.65 10.00 -0.80
N LEU A 93 -5.60 9.24 -1.09
CA LEU A 93 -4.81 9.43 -2.29
C LEU A 93 -5.51 8.76 -3.49
N PRO A 94 -6.06 9.52 -4.46
CA PRO A 94 -6.77 8.95 -5.60
C PRO A 94 -5.87 8.05 -6.44
N TRP A 95 -6.43 7.00 -7.05
CA TRP A 95 -5.62 6.13 -7.88
C TRP A 95 -5.16 6.84 -9.17
N ASP A 96 -6.04 7.64 -9.77
CA ASP A 96 -5.80 8.37 -11.02
C ASP A 96 -5.48 9.86 -10.78
N LYS A 97 -4.78 10.49 -11.73
CA LYS A 97 -4.34 11.89 -11.70
C LYS A 97 -5.49 12.89 -11.77
N ASN A 98 -6.66 12.46 -12.26
CA ASN A 98 -7.87 13.29 -12.35
C ASN A 98 -8.47 13.62 -10.97
N GLY A 99 -7.92 13.06 -9.88
CA GLY A 99 -8.34 13.36 -8.51
C GLY A 99 -9.68 12.75 -8.10
N GLN A 100 -10.38 12.09 -9.03
CA GLN A 100 -11.65 11.41 -8.78
C GLN A 100 -11.40 9.98 -8.32
N CYS A 101 -12.08 9.57 -7.26
CA CYS A 101 -12.16 8.19 -6.81
C CYS A 101 -13.57 7.89 -6.27
N ASN A 102 -13.98 6.63 -6.38
CA ASN A 102 -15.25 6.12 -5.84
C ASN A 102 -14.95 5.15 -4.68
N PRO A 103 -14.56 5.67 -3.50
CA PRO A 103 -14.08 4.82 -2.42
C PRO A 103 -15.17 3.94 -1.80
N TYR A 104 -14.76 2.74 -1.40
CA TYR A 104 -15.48 1.84 -0.49
C TYR A 104 -14.48 1.12 0.41
N ALA A 105 -14.87 0.78 1.63
CA ALA A 105 -14.05 -0.01 2.53
C ALA A 105 -14.45 -1.49 2.52
N THR A 106 -13.47 -2.38 2.60
CA THR A 106 -13.66 -3.81 2.86
C THR A 106 -13.07 -4.15 4.21
N VAL A 107 -13.82 -4.88 5.03
CA VAL A 107 -13.38 -5.40 6.33
C VAL A 107 -13.30 -6.91 6.23
N LYS A 108 -12.13 -7.47 6.49
CA LYS A 108 -11.88 -8.91 6.46
C LYS A 108 -11.41 -9.38 7.82
N LEU A 109 -12.02 -10.45 8.31
CA LEU A 109 -11.51 -11.25 9.42
C LEU A 109 -10.65 -12.36 8.83
N ILE A 110 -9.37 -12.39 9.21
CA ILE A 110 -8.36 -13.30 8.65
C ILE A 110 -7.80 -14.17 9.76
N SER A 111 -7.75 -15.48 9.55
CA SER A 111 -7.08 -16.40 10.45
C SER A 111 -5.56 -16.23 10.35
N ILE A 112 -4.90 -16.10 11.50
CA ILE A 112 -3.44 -15.93 11.57
C ILE A 112 -2.73 -17.23 11.21
N GLU A 113 -3.27 -18.38 11.62
CA GLU A 113 -2.66 -19.70 11.42
C GLU A 113 -2.58 -20.08 9.93
N ASN A 114 -3.69 -19.98 9.21
CA ASN A 114 -3.76 -20.42 7.82
C ASN A 114 -3.73 -19.25 6.81
N SER A 115 -3.69 -18.00 7.28
CA SER A 115 -3.70 -16.78 6.46
C SER A 115 -4.88 -16.67 5.48
N ARG A 116 -6.03 -17.31 5.80
CA ARG A 116 -7.24 -17.26 4.97
C ARG A 116 -8.26 -16.25 5.50
N ASP A 117 -8.94 -15.60 4.57
CA ASP A 117 -10.12 -14.78 4.85
C ASP A 117 -11.25 -15.71 5.34
N VAL A 118 -11.71 -15.52 6.58
CA VAL A 118 -12.81 -16.29 7.18
C VAL A 118 -14.15 -15.61 6.92
N GLN A 119 -14.20 -14.30 7.15
CA GLN A 119 -15.39 -13.49 6.87
C GLN A 119 -14.97 -12.17 6.21
N LYS A 120 -15.79 -11.71 5.27
CA LYS A 120 -15.59 -10.45 4.55
C LYS A 120 -16.89 -9.66 4.50
N ARG A 121 -16.78 -8.36 4.71
CA ARG A 121 -17.86 -7.38 4.56
C ARG A 121 -17.34 -6.17 3.78
N LYS A 122 -18.25 -5.38 3.22
CA LYS A 122 -17.92 -4.15 2.49
C LYS A 122 -18.96 -3.07 2.75
N THR A 123 -18.53 -1.82 2.66
CA THR A 123 -19.41 -0.64 2.70
C THR A 123 -20.13 -0.46 1.36
N GLY A 124 -21.05 0.50 1.33
CA GLY A 124 -21.47 1.13 0.08
C GLY A 124 -20.31 1.89 -0.58
N VAL A 125 -20.46 2.16 -1.87
CA VAL A 125 -19.52 3.00 -2.65
C VAL A 125 -19.97 4.45 -2.54
N VAL A 126 -19.05 5.33 -2.14
CA VAL A 126 -19.25 6.78 -2.20
C VAL A 126 -18.64 7.28 -3.50
N LYS A 127 -19.38 8.06 -4.29
CA LYS A 127 -18.91 8.51 -5.61
C LYS A 127 -18.13 9.83 -5.52
N GLY A 128 -17.02 9.92 -6.26
CA GLY A 128 -16.31 11.17 -6.54
C GLY A 128 -15.79 11.91 -5.31
N SER A 129 -15.34 11.21 -4.27
CA SER A 129 -14.93 11.85 -3.01
C SER A 129 -13.65 11.24 -2.45
N VAL A 130 -12.71 12.12 -2.06
CA VAL A 130 -11.51 11.76 -1.28
C VAL A 130 -11.73 11.83 0.23
N ASN A 131 -12.92 12.26 0.66
CA ASN A 131 -13.35 12.31 2.06
C ASN A 131 -14.73 11.64 2.22
N PRO A 132 -14.84 10.32 1.97
CA PRO A 132 -16.12 9.62 2.00
C PRO A 132 -16.65 9.41 3.43
N SER A 133 -17.97 9.52 3.61
CA SER A 133 -18.69 9.00 4.79
C SER A 133 -19.34 7.67 4.45
N PHE A 134 -19.08 6.66 5.26
CA PHE A 134 -19.57 5.30 5.10
C PHE A 134 -20.65 4.96 6.14
N ASP A 135 -20.43 5.33 7.40
CA ASP A 135 -21.32 5.11 8.54
C ASP A 135 -21.83 3.66 8.66
N ASN A 136 -20.94 2.70 8.35
CA ASN A 136 -21.27 1.28 8.34
C ASN A 136 -20.87 0.58 9.63
N HIS A 137 -21.72 -0.34 10.07
CA HIS A 137 -21.51 -1.22 11.20
C HIS A 137 -21.46 -2.67 10.73
N PHE A 138 -20.39 -3.38 11.10
CA PHE A 138 -20.18 -4.78 10.75
C PHE A 138 -20.09 -5.63 12.01
N GLU A 139 -20.80 -6.74 12.00
CA GLU A 139 -20.77 -7.76 13.04
C GLU A 139 -20.17 -9.04 12.49
N PHE A 140 -19.24 -9.62 13.25
CA PHE A 140 -18.61 -10.91 12.98
C PHE A 140 -18.85 -11.84 14.17
N ASP A 141 -19.43 -13.01 13.90
CA ASP A 141 -19.61 -14.05 14.91
C ASP A 141 -18.26 -14.73 15.18
N VAL A 142 -17.72 -14.53 16.39
CA VAL A 142 -16.41 -15.05 16.82
C VAL A 142 -16.47 -15.34 18.32
N GLU A 143 -16.08 -16.55 18.72
CA GLU A 143 -15.96 -16.90 20.14
C GLU A 143 -14.79 -16.15 20.80
N ALA A 144 -14.95 -15.78 22.08
CA ALA A 144 -13.95 -14.97 22.79
C ALA A 144 -12.56 -15.63 22.81
N ASN A 145 -12.53 -16.96 22.95
CA ASN A 145 -11.30 -17.76 22.95
C ASN A 145 -10.59 -17.78 21.59
N ASP A 146 -11.31 -17.52 20.49
CA ASP A 146 -10.74 -17.56 19.15
C ASP A 146 -10.24 -16.19 18.67
N LEU A 147 -10.60 -15.10 19.35
CA LEU A 147 -10.18 -13.74 18.97
C LEU A 147 -8.65 -13.61 18.82
N LEU A 148 -7.90 -14.34 19.64
CA LEU A 148 -6.43 -14.39 19.59
C LEU A 148 -5.89 -14.89 18.25
N ASN A 149 -6.66 -15.73 17.56
CA ASN A 149 -6.26 -16.40 16.32
C ASN A 149 -6.57 -15.57 15.08
N TYR A 150 -7.14 -14.38 15.25
CA TYR A 150 -7.59 -13.54 14.15
C TYR A 150 -6.92 -12.18 14.10
N LYS A 151 -6.86 -11.65 12.87
CA LYS A 151 -6.54 -10.27 12.57
C LYS A 151 -7.61 -9.68 11.67
N LEU A 152 -7.80 -8.37 11.77
CA LEU A 152 -8.64 -7.61 10.87
C LEU A 152 -7.77 -6.94 9.81
N GLN A 153 -8.18 -7.03 8.56
CA GLN A 153 -7.66 -6.22 7.46
C GLN A 153 -8.78 -5.32 6.96
N ILE A 154 -8.55 -4.01 7.03
CA ILE A 154 -9.45 -3.00 6.50
C ILE A 154 -8.75 -2.33 5.33
N SER A 155 -9.38 -2.35 4.15
CA SER A 155 -8.82 -1.75 2.94
C SER A 155 -9.84 -0.80 2.33
N VAL A 156 -9.42 0.43 2.03
CA VAL A 156 -10.19 1.37 1.23
C VAL A 156 -9.77 1.19 -0.23
N LYS A 157 -10.75 0.94 -1.10
CA LYS A 157 -10.56 0.61 -2.51
C LYS A 157 -11.35 1.57 -3.38
N ASP A 158 -10.93 1.70 -4.63
CA ASP A 158 -11.61 2.53 -5.62
C ASP A 158 -12.49 1.68 -6.53
N ASP A 159 -13.78 2.00 -6.61
CA ASP A 159 -14.72 1.34 -7.51
C ASP A 159 -14.78 1.95 -8.92
N THR A 160 -13.96 2.95 -9.23
CA THR A 160 -13.85 3.52 -10.58
C THR A 160 -13.60 2.43 -11.63
N ASN A 161 -14.18 2.60 -12.82
CA ASN A 161 -14.01 1.66 -13.92
C ASN A 161 -12.67 1.89 -14.62
N TYR A 162 -11.63 1.19 -14.18
CA TYR A 162 -10.30 1.18 -14.82
C TYR A 162 -10.15 0.15 -15.95
N GLY A 163 -11.27 -0.38 -16.46
CA GLY A 163 -11.34 -1.49 -17.40
C GLY A 163 -11.98 -2.73 -16.77
N ALA A 164 -12.75 -3.47 -17.57
CA ALA A 164 -13.59 -4.58 -17.11
C ALA A 164 -12.83 -5.71 -16.38
N PHE A 165 -11.54 -5.87 -16.68
CA PHE A 165 -10.67 -6.91 -16.10
C PHE A 165 -9.62 -6.33 -15.13
N SER A 166 -9.69 -5.04 -14.82
CA SER A 166 -8.75 -4.42 -13.90
C SER A 166 -9.18 -4.69 -12.46
N ALA A 167 -8.26 -5.19 -11.64
CA ALA A 167 -8.49 -5.29 -10.21
C ALA A 167 -8.74 -3.91 -9.60
N LYS A 168 -9.68 -3.82 -8.66
CA LYS A 168 -9.99 -2.57 -7.96
C LYS A 168 -8.78 -2.13 -7.14
N PRO A 169 -8.18 -0.96 -7.41
CA PRO A 169 -6.96 -0.56 -6.74
C PRO A 169 -7.22 -0.25 -5.27
N VAL A 170 -6.25 -0.58 -4.42
CA VAL A 170 -6.27 -0.23 -3.00
C VAL A 170 -5.71 1.18 -2.83
N LEU A 171 -6.53 2.08 -2.29
CA LEU A 171 -6.13 3.45 -1.98
C LEU A 171 -5.25 3.47 -0.73
N GLY A 172 -5.64 2.69 0.28
CA GLY A 172 -4.87 2.45 1.50
C GLY A 172 -5.48 1.32 2.33
N GLN A 173 -4.71 0.79 3.27
CA GLN A 173 -5.13 -0.33 4.12
C GLN A 173 -4.52 -0.23 5.52
N ILE A 174 -5.14 -0.95 6.45
CA ILE A 174 -4.62 -1.19 7.81
C ILE A 174 -4.83 -2.65 8.16
N GLU A 175 -3.90 -3.20 8.94
CA GLU A 175 -4.00 -4.53 9.51
C GLU A 175 -3.86 -4.42 11.02
N ILE A 176 -4.83 -4.98 11.75
CA ILE A 176 -4.89 -4.93 13.21
C ILE A 176 -5.02 -6.36 13.72
N ARG A 177 -4.00 -6.84 14.43
CA ARG A 177 -4.12 -8.11 15.16
C ARG A 177 -5.05 -7.89 16.35
N LEU A 178 -6.03 -8.77 16.57
CA LEU A 178 -6.94 -8.59 17.70
C LEU A 178 -6.22 -8.72 19.05
N THR A 179 -5.11 -9.46 19.08
CA THR A 179 -4.23 -9.59 20.25
C THR A 179 -3.52 -8.30 20.64
N SER A 180 -3.37 -7.33 19.73
CA SER A 180 -2.73 -6.05 20.07
C SER A 180 -3.70 -5.06 20.72
N LEU A 181 -4.99 -5.38 20.77
CA LEU A 181 -6.01 -4.51 21.35
C LEU A 181 -6.25 -4.86 22.82
N ASN A 182 -6.26 -3.85 23.69
CA ASN A 182 -6.66 -4.05 25.08
C ASN A 182 -8.14 -4.43 25.14
N LYS A 183 -8.46 -5.60 25.71
CA LYS A 183 -9.82 -6.16 25.77
C LYS A 183 -10.54 -6.14 24.41
N TRP A 184 -9.81 -6.39 23.32
CA TRP A 184 -10.35 -6.39 21.95
C TRP A 184 -11.14 -5.13 21.58
N THR A 185 -10.76 -4.01 22.19
CA THR A 185 -11.43 -2.72 22.04
C THR A 185 -10.47 -1.71 21.45
N LEU A 186 -10.96 -1.01 20.44
CA LEU A 186 -10.35 0.15 19.83
C LEU A 186 -11.38 1.29 19.89
N PRO A 187 -11.16 2.34 20.70
CA PRO A 187 -12.06 3.47 20.72
C PRO A 187 -12.11 4.13 19.34
N GLN A 188 -13.22 4.82 19.07
CA GLN A 188 -13.37 5.59 17.84
C GLN A 188 -12.22 6.58 17.70
N GLN A 189 -11.45 6.43 16.62
CA GLN A 189 -10.31 7.29 16.35
C GLN A 189 -9.94 7.27 14.87
N TRP A 190 -9.12 8.24 14.47
CA TRP A 190 -8.49 8.27 13.16
C TRP A 190 -7.25 7.37 13.15
N ILE A 191 -7.14 6.53 12.13
CA ILE A 191 -6.01 5.64 11.90
C ILE A 191 -5.44 5.91 10.52
N ARG A 192 -4.12 6.09 10.44
CA ARG A 192 -3.41 6.29 9.19
C ARG A 192 -3.51 5.04 8.32
N LEU A 193 -3.86 5.24 7.05
CA LEU A 193 -3.84 4.18 6.05
C LEU A 193 -2.42 4.01 5.50
N GLU A 194 -2.03 2.76 5.33
CA GLU A 194 -0.75 2.34 4.75
C GLU A 194 -0.93 1.84 3.32
N ALA A 195 0.19 1.75 2.59
CA ALA A 195 0.17 1.15 1.26
C ALA A 195 -0.19 -0.35 1.31
N GLU A 196 -0.75 -0.86 0.21
CA GLU A 196 -0.93 -2.30 0.04
C GLU A 196 0.43 -3.01 0.13
N ARG A 197 0.55 -4.00 1.03
CA ARG A 197 1.74 -4.84 1.14
C ARG A 197 1.69 -5.84 -0.03
N ILE A 198 2.60 -5.65 -0.98
CA ILE A 198 2.77 -6.49 -2.19
C ILE A 198 3.76 -7.60 -1.90
#